data_AF-A0A917J0X7-F1
#
_entry.id   AF-A0A917J0X7-F1
#
_cell.length_a   1.000
_cell.length_b   1.000
_cell.length_c   1.000
_cell.angle_alpha   90.00
_cell.angle_beta   90.00
_cell.angle_gamma   90.00
#
_symmetry.space_group_name_H-M   'P 1'
#
loop_
_entity.id
_entity.type
_entity.pdbx_description
1 polymer ?
#
loop_
_entity_poly.entity_id
_entity_poly.type
_entity_poly.pdbx_seq_one_letter_code
_entity_poly.pdbx_strand_id
1 'polypeptide(L)'
;MPRPVRFNVHPREADIHNNIAIAEMPAGLQGEGYFATSLERVVGLARKNSIWPLPFATSCCGIEFMATMGSHYDLSRFGSERMGFTPRQCDLIMVMGTIAKKMAPILRQVYLQMAEPRWVLAVGACASSGGIFDTYSVLQGIDQVIPVDVYVPGCPPRPEAILDGVLRIQELVHNESLRRRHSEHYKALLNSYGIE
;
A
#
# COMPACT_ATOMS: atom_id res chain seq x y z
N MET A 1 -31.25 -23.81 -75.85
CA MET A 1 -32.24 -24.36 -74.90
C MET A 1 -31.59 -24.41 -73.51
N PRO A 2 -31.86 -23.43 -72.64
CA PRO A 2 -31.26 -23.34 -71.31
C PRO A 2 -31.81 -24.45 -70.40
N ARG A 3 -30.94 -25.19 -69.71
CA ARG A 3 -31.37 -26.20 -68.74
C ARG A 3 -31.94 -25.51 -67.50
N PRO A 4 -33.05 -25.99 -66.91
CA PRO A 4 -33.56 -25.43 -65.67
C PRO A 4 -32.61 -25.83 -64.53
N VAL A 5 -31.99 -24.83 -63.89
CA VAL A 5 -31.22 -25.03 -62.66
C VAL A 5 -32.24 -25.34 -61.56
N ARG A 6 -32.23 -26.58 -61.07
CA ARG A 6 -33.02 -26.96 -59.89
C ARG A 6 -32.36 -26.33 -58.68
N PHE A 7 -32.92 -25.24 -58.17
CA PHE A 7 -32.62 -24.79 -56.82
C PHE A 7 -33.11 -25.87 -55.83
N ASN A 8 -32.27 -26.25 -54.89
CA ASN A 8 -32.61 -27.22 -53.83
C ASN A 8 -33.91 -26.78 -53.15
N VAL A 9 -34.96 -27.60 -53.25
CA VAL A 9 -36.32 -27.31 -52.72
C VAL A 9 -36.38 -27.40 -51.18
N HIS A 10 -35.30 -27.86 -50.55
CA HIS A 10 -35.13 -27.85 -49.11
C HIS A 10 -33.88 -27.03 -48.77
N PRO A 11 -34.02 -25.77 -48.32
CA PRO A 11 -32.92 -25.11 -47.64
C PRO A 11 -32.63 -25.93 -46.38
N ARG A 12 -31.46 -26.58 -46.32
CA ARG A 12 -30.93 -27.02 -45.03
C ARG A 12 -30.50 -25.75 -44.32
N GLU A 13 -31.37 -25.24 -43.47
CA GLU A 13 -31.00 -24.21 -42.50
C GLU A 13 -29.82 -24.77 -41.72
N ALA A 14 -28.67 -24.11 -41.81
CA ALA A 14 -27.57 -24.44 -40.94
C ALA A 14 -28.03 -24.07 -39.53
N ASP A 15 -28.21 -25.04 -38.64
CA ASP A 15 -28.45 -24.79 -37.22
C ASP A 15 -27.18 -24.20 -36.60
N ILE A 16 -26.96 -22.90 -36.83
CA ILE A 16 -25.82 -22.13 -36.33
C ILE A 16 -25.84 -22.08 -34.79
N HIS A 17 -27.01 -22.29 -34.19
CA HIS A 17 -27.23 -22.27 -32.76
C HIS A 17 -26.53 -23.40 -31.99
N ASN A 18 -26.31 -24.57 -32.62
CA ASN A 18 -25.78 -25.75 -31.91
C ASN A 18 -24.30 -26.05 -32.21
N ASN A 19 -23.69 -25.40 -33.21
CA ASN A 19 -22.31 -25.66 -33.64
C ASN A 19 -21.30 -24.56 -33.26
N ILE A 20 -21.74 -23.46 -32.63
CA ILE A 20 -20.84 -22.51 -31.98
C ILE A 20 -20.66 -23.00 -30.55
N ALA A 21 -19.60 -23.78 -30.30
CA ALA A 21 -19.09 -23.90 -28.95
C ALA A 21 -18.50 -22.54 -28.56
N ILE A 22 -19.33 -21.68 -27.96
CA ILE A 22 -18.84 -20.53 -27.22
C ILE A 22 -18.10 -21.13 -26.03
N ALA A 23 -16.79 -21.30 -26.16
CA ALA A 23 -15.96 -21.73 -25.05
C ALA A 23 -16.23 -20.76 -23.90
N GLU A 24 -16.72 -21.29 -22.78
CA GLU A 24 -16.88 -20.50 -21.57
C GLU A 24 -15.52 -19.89 -21.24
N MET A 25 -15.47 -18.57 -21.19
CA MET A 25 -14.27 -17.86 -20.81
C MET A 25 -13.84 -18.33 -19.43
N PRO A 26 -12.54 -18.58 -19.19
CA PRO A 26 -12.06 -18.95 -17.87
C PRO A 26 -12.52 -17.87 -16.88
N ALA A 27 -13.00 -18.30 -15.72
CA ALA A 27 -13.53 -17.43 -14.67
C ALA A 27 -12.42 -16.46 -14.20
N GLY A 28 -12.33 -15.30 -14.86
CA GLY A 28 -11.34 -14.27 -14.60
C GLY A 28 -11.02 -13.45 -15.85
N LEU A 29 -11.55 -12.22 -15.86
CA LEU A 29 -11.22 -11.09 -16.75
C LEU A 29 -11.98 -11.00 -18.08
N GLN A 30 -13.25 -10.59 -17.98
CA GLN A 30 -13.94 -9.88 -19.07
C GLN A 30 -14.13 -8.42 -18.62
N GLY A 31 -13.42 -7.51 -19.28
CA GLY A 31 -13.42 -6.06 -19.06
C GLY A 31 -12.15 -5.45 -19.63
N GLU A 32 -12.00 -4.11 -19.63
CA GLU A 32 -10.78 -3.37 -20.03
C GLU A 32 -9.50 -3.70 -19.21
N GLY A 33 -9.48 -4.86 -18.55
CA GLY A 33 -8.57 -5.32 -17.53
C GLY A 33 -7.18 -5.73 -18.02
N TYR A 34 -6.93 -6.07 -19.28
CA TYR A 34 -5.56 -6.43 -19.68
C TYR A 34 -4.63 -5.19 -19.76
N PHE A 35 -5.09 -4.13 -20.43
CA PHE A 35 -4.35 -2.86 -20.47
C PHE A 35 -4.37 -2.15 -19.12
N ALA A 36 -5.51 -2.15 -18.41
CA ALA A 36 -5.59 -1.58 -17.07
C ALA A 36 -4.67 -2.30 -16.07
N THR A 37 -4.59 -3.64 -16.11
CA THR A 37 -3.65 -4.39 -15.24
C THR A 37 -2.20 -4.15 -15.63
N SER A 38 -1.88 -3.97 -16.92
CA SER A 38 -0.52 -3.62 -17.34
C SER A 38 -0.09 -2.25 -16.80
N LEU A 39 -0.98 -1.26 -16.83
CA LEU A 39 -0.72 0.07 -16.28
C LEU A 39 -0.67 0.07 -14.75
N GLU A 40 -1.57 -0.67 -14.09
CA GLU A 40 -1.56 -0.88 -12.65
C GLU A 40 -0.24 -1.49 -12.16
N ARG A 41 0.27 -2.52 -12.85
CA ARG A 41 1.58 -3.10 -12.54
C ARG A 41 2.71 -2.08 -12.70
N VAL A 42 2.69 -1.27 -13.75
CA VAL A 42 3.71 -0.23 -13.96
C VAL A 42 3.64 0.84 -12.88
N VAL A 43 2.45 1.30 -12.50
CA VAL A 43 2.29 2.30 -11.45
C VAL A 43 2.67 1.73 -10.08
N GLY A 44 2.30 0.49 -9.77
CA GLY A 44 2.73 -0.21 -8.56
C GLY A 44 4.26 -0.37 -8.51
N LEU A 45 4.88 -0.68 -9.66
CA LEU A 45 6.34 -0.73 -9.79
C LEU A 45 7.01 0.64 -9.61
N ALA A 46 6.38 1.71 -10.11
CA ALA A 46 6.88 3.06 -9.91
C ALA A 46 6.81 3.45 -8.43
N ARG A 47 5.64 3.29 -7.79
CA ARG A 47 5.41 3.62 -6.38
C ARG A 47 6.34 2.85 -5.44
N LYS A 48 6.49 1.54 -5.62
CA LYS A 48 7.33 0.72 -4.72
C LYS A 48 8.80 1.19 -4.72
N ASN A 49 9.29 1.69 -5.86
CA ASN A 49 10.68 2.13 -6.03
C ASN A 49 10.85 3.64 -5.76
N SER A 50 9.79 4.36 -5.41
CA SER A 50 9.82 5.83 -5.25
C SER A 50 9.14 6.28 -3.95
N ILE A 51 9.30 5.50 -2.88
CA ILE A 51 8.71 5.82 -1.57
C ILE A 51 9.56 6.89 -0.88
N TRP A 52 8.94 7.99 -0.47
CA TRP A 52 9.56 9.09 0.24
C TRP A 52 9.14 9.10 1.71
N PRO A 53 10.01 8.60 2.59
CA PRO A 53 9.72 8.54 4.01
C PRO A 53 9.72 9.92 4.69
N LEU A 54 8.75 10.12 5.57
CA LEU A 54 8.70 11.13 6.61
C LEU A 54 9.10 10.47 7.94
N PRO A 55 10.31 10.74 8.45
CA PRO A 55 10.77 10.18 9.70
C PRO A 55 10.17 10.97 10.86
N PHE A 56 9.15 10.42 11.50
CA PHE A 56 8.59 10.98 12.73
C PHE A 56 9.34 10.41 13.94
N ALA A 57 10.55 10.91 14.14
CA ALA A 57 11.46 10.48 15.21
C ALA A 57 11.14 11.20 16.53
N THR A 58 10.76 10.46 17.55
CA THR A 58 10.43 11.01 18.88
C THR A 58 11.37 10.52 19.99
N SER A 59 12.02 9.37 19.81
CA SER A 59 12.95 8.82 20.81
C SER A 59 14.09 8.01 20.18
N CYS A 60 14.60 6.99 20.88
CA CYS A 60 15.79 6.23 20.50
C CYS A 60 15.71 5.52 19.14
N CYS A 61 14.51 5.13 18.69
CA CYS A 61 14.36 4.51 17.36
C CYS A 61 14.73 5.47 16.21
N GLY A 62 14.70 6.79 16.46
CA GLY A 62 15.15 7.79 15.49
C GLY A 62 16.64 7.73 15.19
N ILE A 63 17.50 7.48 16.19
CA ILE A 63 18.96 7.41 15.97
C ILE A 63 19.34 6.15 15.20
N GLU A 64 18.62 5.06 15.47
CA GLU A 64 18.80 3.80 14.77
C GLU A 64 18.38 3.94 13.30
N PHE A 65 17.30 4.67 13.04
CA PHE A 65 16.95 5.05 11.68
C PHE A 65 18.00 5.94 11.01
N MET A 66 18.59 6.91 11.72
CA MET A 66 19.70 7.68 11.16
C MET A 66 20.90 6.78 10.79
N ALA A 67 21.15 5.70 11.53
CA ALA A 67 22.14 4.70 11.17
C ALA A 67 21.74 3.90 9.91
N THR A 68 20.45 3.60 9.70
CA THR A 68 19.96 2.95 8.45
C THR A 68 20.20 3.81 7.21
N MET A 69 20.13 5.14 7.36
CA MET A 69 20.43 6.11 6.30
C MET A 69 21.94 6.30 6.06
N GLY A 70 22.78 5.82 6.97
CA GLY A 70 24.23 5.88 6.83
C GLY A 70 24.74 4.96 5.70
N SER A 71 26.00 5.16 5.32
CA SER A 71 26.66 4.42 4.23
C SER A 71 26.73 2.91 4.43
N HIS A 72 26.62 2.41 5.67
CA HIS A 72 26.70 0.99 5.97
C HIS A 72 25.48 0.19 5.49
N TYR A 73 24.27 0.75 5.66
CA TYR A 73 23.01 0.06 5.35
C TYR A 73 22.32 0.67 4.13
N ASP A 74 22.44 1.99 3.97
CA ASP A 74 22.02 2.79 2.82
C ASP A 74 20.61 2.49 2.28
N LEU A 75 19.62 3.17 2.87
CA LEU A 75 18.23 3.11 2.42
C LEU A 75 18.02 3.71 1.01
N SER A 76 18.96 4.50 0.48
CA SER A 76 18.85 5.11 -0.87
C SER A 76 18.72 4.06 -1.97
N ARG A 77 19.28 2.86 -1.75
CA ARG A 77 19.23 1.71 -2.67
C ARG A 77 17.81 1.28 -3.03
N PHE A 78 16.85 1.54 -2.15
CA PHE A 78 15.46 1.15 -2.31
C PHE A 78 14.57 2.28 -2.84
N GLY A 79 15.14 3.44 -3.18
CA GLY A 79 14.42 4.61 -3.68
C GLY A 79 13.94 5.59 -2.61
N SER A 80 14.32 5.35 -1.35
CA SER A 80 13.95 6.14 -0.17
C SER A 80 15.11 7.02 0.34
N GLU A 81 15.88 7.60 -0.58
CA GLU A 81 16.97 8.54 -0.25
C GLU A 81 16.43 9.87 0.30
N ARG A 82 15.36 10.37 -0.34
CA ARG A 82 14.78 11.68 -0.02
C ARG A 82 13.94 11.59 1.24
N MET A 83 14.52 12.01 2.35
CA MET A 83 13.79 12.24 3.59
C MET A 83 12.98 13.53 3.48
N GLY A 84 11.66 13.40 3.36
CA GLY A 84 10.79 14.56 3.31
C GLY A 84 10.40 15.00 4.72
N PHE A 85 10.85 16.18 5.12
CA PHE A 85 10.42 16.81 6.39
C PHE A 85 9.14 17.64 6.26
N THR A 86 8.42 17.46 5.15
CA THR A 86 7.13 18.10 4.91
C THR A 86 6.09 17.02 4.60
N PRO A 87 4.97 16.93 5.36
CA PRO A 87 4.00 15.84 5.18
C PRO A 87 3.36 15.82 3.80
N ARG A 88 3.19 16.99 3.17
CA ARG A 88 2.56 17.09 1.84
C ARG A 88 3.38 16.47 0.71
N GLN A 89 4.68 16.30 0.90
CA GLN A 89 5.57 15.73 -0.10
C GLN A 89 5.88 14.26 0.16
N CYS A 90 5.41 13.68 1.26
CA CYS A 90 5.74 12.31 1.65
C CYS A 90 4.53 11.40 1.48
N ASP A 91 4.80 10.13 1.17
CA ASP A 91 3.82 9.06 1.05
C ASP A 91 3.98 8.03 2.17
N LEU A 92 5.17 7.81 2.71
CA LEU A 92 5.38 6.94 3.87
C LEU A 92 5.62 7.77 5.14
N ILE A 93 4.86 7.55 6.20
CA ILE A 93 5.19 8.05 7.55
C ILE A 93 5.76 6.91 8.39
N MET A 94 6.97 7.11 8.90
CA MET A 94 7.58 6.16 9.81
C MET A 94 7.55 6.75 11.21
N VAL A 95 6.86 6.07 12.12
CA VAL A 95 6.77 6.54 13.50
C VAL A 95 7.76 5.78 14.35
N MET A 96 8.78 6.52 14.79
CA MET A 96 10.01 5.97 15.31
C MET A 96 10.17 6.37 16.77
N GLY A 97 9.66 5.51 17.65
CA GLY A 97 9.81 5.65 19.08
C GLY A 97 8.51 5.86 19.85
N THR A 98 8.64 6.41 21.05
CA THR A 98 7.54 6.60 22.00
C THR A 98 6.67 7.79 21.61
N ILE A 99 5.36 7.59 21.56
CA ILE A 99 4.39 8.68 21.38
C ILE A 99 3.78 9.00 22.74
N ALA A 100 4.01 10.22 23.23
CA ALA A 100 3.27 10.73 24.38
C ALA A 100 1.82 11.04 23.97
N LYS A 101 0.85 10.90 24.88
CA LYS A 101 -0.56 11.27 24.63
C LYS A 101 -0.72 12.72 24.16
N LYS A 102 0.17 13.62 24.60
CA LYS A 102 0.23 15.02 24.13
C LYS A 102 0.61 15.13 22.65
N MET A 103 1.45 14.23 22.15
CA MET A 103 1.92 14.22 20.76
C MET A 103 0.92 13.53 19.81
N ALA A 104 0.05 12.67 20.32
CA ALA A 104 -0.97 11.96 19.56
C ALA A 104 -1.80 12.86 18.60
N PRO A 105 -2.39 14.00 19.04
CA PRO A 105 -3.14 14.86 18.12
C PRO A 105 -2.27 15.50 17.03
N ILE A 106 -1.00 15.81 17.31
CA ILE A 106 -0.06 16.37 16.33
C ILE A 106 0.26 15.33 15.27
N LEU A 107 0.52 14.09 15.70
CA LEU A 107 0.77 12.98 14.79
C LEU A 107 -0.43 12.73 13.86
N ARG A 108 -1.66 12.76 14.40
CA ARG A 108 -2.90 12.70 13.60
C ARG A 108 -2.95 13.81 12.55
N GLN A 109 -2.63 15.05 12.93
CA GLN A 109 -2.64 16.18 12.01
C GLN A 109 -1.60 16.01 10.88
N VAL A 110 -0.40 15.54 11.20
CA VAL A 110 0.64 15.25 10.20
C VAL A 110 0.13 14.22 9.19
N TYR A 111 -0.46 13.12 9.68
CA TYR A 111 -1.04 12.09 8.83
C TYR A 111 -2.16 12.63 7.92
N LEU A 112 -3.07 13.44 8.46
CA LEU A 112 -4.15 14.06 7.69
C LEU A 112 -3.63 15.00 6.58
N GLN A 113 -2.49 15.64 6.80
CA GLN A 113 -1.87 16.55 5.82
C GLN A 113 -1.11 15.83 4.70
N MET A 114 -0.88 14.52 4.82
CA MET A 114 -0.23 13.73 3.78
C MET A 114 -1.18 13.47 2.60
N ALA A 115 -0.64 13.44 1.40
CA ALA A 115 -1.38 13.10 0.20
C ALA A 115 -1.62 11.58 0.14
N GLU A 116 -2.79 11.18 -0.35
CA GLU A 116 -3.11 9.77 -0.60
C GLU A 116 -2.59 9.36 -2.00
N PRO A 117 -1.90 8.21 -2.18
CA PRO A 117 -1.73 7.09 -1.26
C PRO A 117 -0.65 7.35 -0.19
N ARG A 118 -0.96 6.96 1.06
CA ARG A 118 -0.03 7.06 2.18
C ARG A 118 0.03 5.75 2.96
N TRP A 119 1.20 5.46 3.51
CA TRP A 119 1.47 4.27 4.30
C TRP A 119 2.10 4.62 5.64
N VAL A 120 1.90 3.76 6.62
CA VAL A 120 2.33 3.97 8.00
C VAL A 120 3.16 2.78 8.48
N LEU A 121 4.39 3.07 8.88
CA LEU A 121 5.32 2.11 9.48
C LEU A 121 5.49 2.41 10.97
N ALA A 122 5.12 1.47 11.84
CA ALA A 122 5.41 1.56 13.26
C ALA A 122 6.77 0.93 13.56
N VAL A 123 7.74 1.75 13.99
CA VAL A 123 9.10 1.28 14.27
C VAL A 123 9.36 1.25 15.77
N GLY A 124 9.62 0.03 16.25
CA GLY A 124 9.96 -0.26 17.64
C GLY A 124 8.76 -0.65 18.49
N ALA A 125 9.07 -1.25 19.64
CA ALA A 125 8.09 -1.74 20.60
C ALA A 125 7.24 -0.60 21.16
N CYS A 126 7.83 0.58 21.33
CA CYS A 126 7.13 1.75 21.86
C CYS A 126 6.04 2.27 20.91
N ALA A 127 6.30 2.29 19.60
CA ALA A 127 5.31 2.70 18.61
C ALA A 127 4.23 1.62 18.43
N SER A 128 4.62 0.34 18.49
CA SER A 128 3.72 -0.80 18.25
C SER A 128 2.76 -1.05 19.41
N SER A 129 3.23 -1.02 20.66
CA SER A 129 2.40 -1.41 21.82
C SER A 129 2.60 -0.55 23.07
N GLY A 130 3.37 0.54 23.00
CA GLY A 130 3.86 1.27 24.18
C GLY A 130 5.13 0.68 24.79
N GLY A 131 5.51 -0.55 24.39
CA GLY A 131 6.76 -1.21 24.76
C GLY A 131 6.90 -1.40 26.27
N ILE A 132 8.04 -0.99 26.82
CA ILE A 132 8.29 -1.04 28.27
C ILE A 132 7.50 0.05 29.04
N PHE A 133 6.96 1.04 28.34
CA PHE A 133 6.30 2.20 28.95
C PHE A 133 4.79 2.00 29.05
N ASP A 134 4.36 1.05 29.89
CA ASP A 134 2.95 0.97 30.32
C ASP A 134 2.67 2.03 31.40
N THR A 135 2.59 3.29 30.95
CA THR A 135 2.44 4.47 31.81
C THR A 135 1.38 5.41 31.29
N TYR A 136 0.81 6.24 32.18
CA TYR A 136 -0.30 7.12 31.86
C TYR A 136 0.01 8.16 30.77
N SER A 137 1.29 8.50 30.58
CA SER A 137 1.75 9.55 29.67
C SER A 137 2.00 9.05 28.24
N VAL A 138 2.29 7.76 28.07
CA VAL A 138 2.60 7.13 26.79
C VAL A 138 1.36 6.45 26.21
N LEU A 139 1.26 6.49 24.88
CA LEU A 139 0.18 5.86 24.14
C LEU A 139 0.53 4.37 23.90
N GLN A 140 -0.39 3.47 24.21
CA GLN A 140 -0.19 2.01 24.16
C GLN A 140 -0.41 1.46 22.75
N GLY A 141 0.40 1.94 21.80
CA GLY A 141 0.32 1.56 20.38
C GLY A 141 -0.32 2.63 19.51
N ILE A 142 0.39 3.06 18.47
CA ILE A 142 -0.01 4.14 17.55
C ILE A 142 -1.37 3.88 16.86
N ASP A 143 -1.78 2.61 16.79
CA ASP A 143 -3.03 2.13 16.16
C ASP A 143 -4.30 2.65 16.82
N GLN A 144 -4.18 3.38 17.93
CA GLN A 144 -5.30 4.11 18.53
C GLN A 144 -5.57 5.45 17.79
N VAL A 145 -4.62 5.96 17.02
CA VAL A 145 -4.65 7.31 16.43
C VAL A 145 -4.69 7.26 14.91
N ILE A 146 -3.87 6.40 14.31
CA ILE A 146 -3.69 6.26 12.86
C ILE A 146 -3.61 4.77 12.51
N PRO A 147 -4.14 4.33 11.37
CA PRO A 147 -3.97 2.95 10.91
C PRO A 147 -2.52 2.65 10.52
N VAL A 148 -1.95 1.58 11.07
CA VAL A 148 -0.61 1.09 10.71
C VAL A 148 -0.70 -0.02 9.65
N ASP A 149 0.16 0.05 8.63
CA ASP A 149 0.27 -1.00 7.62
C ASP A 149 1.29 -2.08 8.03
N VAL A 150 2.44 -1.70 8.60
CA VAL A 150 3.51 -2.63 8.99
C VAL A 150 4.09 -2.25 10.36
N TYR A 151 4.36 -3.28 11.17
CA TYR A 151 5.04 -3.14 12.46
C TYR A 151 6.44 -3.76 12.39
N VAL A 152 7.43 -3.04 12.92
CA VAL A 152 8.80 -3.51 13.07
C VAL A 152 9.12 -3.62 14.56
N PRO A 153 9.14 -4.83 15.14
CA PRO A 153 9.43 -5.02 16.56
C PRO A 153 10.91 -4.78 16.87
N GLY A 154 11.20 -4.19 18.04
CA GLY A 154 12.56 -3.97 18.55
C GLY A 154 12.67 -2.79 19.52
N CYS A 155 13.78 -2.67 20.26
CA CYS A 155 13.98 -1.58 21.23
C CYS A 155 15.47 -1.16 21.38
N PRO A 156 16.03 -0.41 20.40
CA PRO A 156 15.51 -0.15 19.06
C PRO A 156 15.69 -1.38 18.15
N PRO A 157 14.88 -1.53 17.08
CA PRO A 157 15.07 -2.59 16.10
C PRO A 157 16.38 -2.37 15.35
N ARG A 158 17.16 -3.42 15.09
CA ARG A 158 18.40 -3.29 14.33
C ARG A 158 18.16 -2.66 12.95
N PRO A 159 19.16 -2.03 12.33
CA PRO A 159 18.99 -1.35 11.06
C PRO A 159 18.48 -2.28 9.96
N GLU A 160 18.91 -3.55 9.97
CA GLU A 160 18.43 -4.54 8.99
C GLU A 160 16.95 -4.87 9.16
N ALA A 161 16.43 -4.84 10.40
CA ALA A 161 15.00 -5.05 10.66
C ALA A 161 14.15 -3.86 10.19
N ILE A 162 14.69 -2.64 10.26
CA ILE A 162 14.03 -1.47 9.69
C ILE A 162 13.98 -1.58 8.15
N LEU A 163 15.08 -2.03 7.52
CA LEU A 163 15.10 -2.32 6.08
C LEU A 163 14.07 -3.37 5.68
N ASP A 164 13.95 -4.46 6.45
CA ASP A 164 12.95 -5.50 6.22
C ASP A 164 11.52 -4.94 6.31
N GLY A 165 11.25 -4.05 7.28
CA GLY A 165 9.99 -3.32 7.36
C GLY A 165 9.67 -2.49 6.11
N VAL A 166 10.67 -1.80 5.55
CA VAL A 166 10.51 -1.03 4.30
C VAL A 166 10.28 -1.95 3.11
N LEU A 167 11.03 -3.05 3.00
CA LEU A 167 10.82 -4.06 1.95
C LEU A 167 9.41 -4.64 2.01
N ARG A 168 8.89 -4.89 3.22
CA ARG A 168 7.53 -5.38 3.39
C ARG A 168 6.48 -4.36 2.93
N ILE A 169 6.72 -3.07 3.16
CA ILE A 169 5.87 -2.01 2.59
C ILE A 169 5.95 -2.01 1.07
N GLN A 170 7.14 -2.16 0.47
CA GLN A 170 7.28 -2.22 -0.98
C GLN A 170 6.48 -3.39 -1.59
N GLU A 171 6.45 -4.53 -0.92
CA GLU A 171 5.63 -5.67 -1.33
C GLU A 171 4.13 -5.37 -1.20
N LEU A 172 3.69 -4.70 -0.14
CA LEU A 172 2.31 -4.24 0.00
C LEU A 172 1.92 -3.26 -1.11
N VAL A 173 2.74 -2.24 -1.35
CA VAL A 173 2.55 -1.22 -2.40
C VAL A 173 2.50 -1.87 -3.79
N HIS A 174 3.31 -2.89 -4.03
CA HIS A 174 3.34 -3.58 -5.32
C HIS A 174 2.06 -4.36 -5.62
N ASN A 175 1.45 -4.97 -4.60
CA ASN A 175 0.22 -5.76 -4.72
C ASN A 175 -1.05 -4.91 -4.61
N GLU A 176 -0.89 -3.61 -4.33
CA GLU A 176 -2.00 -2.72 -4.08
C GLU A 176 -2.68 -2.26 -5.37
N SER A 177 -4.02 -2.23 -5.34
CA SER A 177 -4.79 -1.73 -6.46
C SER A 177 -4.68 -0.21 -6.61
N LEU A 178 -4.76 0.29 -7.85
CA LEU A 178 -4.80 1.74 -8.13
C LEU A 178 -5.96 2.45 -7.44
N ARG A 179 -7.04 1.72 -7.14
CA ARG A 179 -8.28 2.25 -6.58
C ARG A 179 -8.33 2.21 -5.05
N ARG A 180 -7.20 1.98 -4.32
CA ARG A 180 -7.14 1.95 -2.83
C ARG A 180 -8.00 3.04 -2.18
N ARG A 181 -7.81 4.30 -2.61
CA ARG A 181 -8.55 5.48 -2.11
C ARG A 181 -10.08 5.34 -2.15
N HIS A 182 -10.60 4.69 -3.19
CA HIS A 182 -12.03 4.54 -3.40
C HIS A 182 -12.60 3.23 -2.86
N SER A 183 -11.74 2.33 -2.36
CA SER A 183 -12.18 1.05 -1.82
C SER A 183 -13.02 1.26 -0.56
N GLU A 184 -14.16 0.57 -0.49
CA GLU A 184 -15.08 0.65 0.64
C GLU A 184 -14.41 0.18 1.95
N HIS A 185 -13.53 -0.83 1.86
CA HIS A 185 -12.74 -1.29 3.00
C HIS A 185 -11.81 -0.20 3.57
N TYR A 186 -11.10 0.52 2.71
CA TYR A 186 -10.18 1.57 3.16
C TYR A 186 -10.92 2.76 3.77
N LYS A 187 -12.06 3.16 3.17
CA LYS A 187 -12.94 4.18 3.76
C LYS A 187 -13.50 3.74 5.11
N ALA A 188 -13.97 2.49 5.23
CA ALA A 188 -14.46 1.95 6.49
C ALA A 188 -13.37 1.94 7.57
N LEU A 189 -12.14 1.60 7.18
CA LEU A 189 -10.98 1.68 8.05
C LEU A 189 -10.71 3.12 8.49
N LEU A 190 -10.61 4.10 7.59
CA LEU A 190 -10.40 5.51 7.97
C LEU A 190 -11.55 6.06 8.86
N ASN A 191 -12.79 5.69 8.57
CA ASN A 191 -13.95 6.05 9.38
C ASN A 191 -13.86 5.50 10.80
N SER A 192 -13.28 4.31 11.02
CA SER A 192 -13.07 3.76 12.37
C SER A 192 -12.14 4.62 13.23
N TYR A 193 -11.26 5.41 12.60
CA TYR A 193 -10.39 6.39 13.23
C TYR A 193 -11.03 7.81 13.30
N GLY A 194 -12.25 7.97 12.79
CA GLY A 194 -12.91 9.27 12.63
C GLY A 194 -12.19 10.18 11.63
N ILE A 195 -11.58 9.60 10.60
CA ILE A 195 -10.91 10.31 9.51
C ILE A 195 -11.83 10.22 8.29
N GLU A 196 -12.39 11.37 7.88
CA GLU A 196 -13.22 11.51 6.68
C GLU A 196 -12.39 11.76 5.42
#